data_AF-A0A1V5J3Y7-F1
#
_entry.id   AF-A0A1V5J3Y7-F1
#
_cell.length_a   1.000
_cell.length_b   1.000
_cell.length_c   1.000
_cell.angle_alpha   90.00
_cell.angle_beta   90.00
_cell.angle_gamma   90.00
#
_symmetry.space_group_name_H-M   'P 1'
#
loop_
_entity.id
_entity.type
_entity.pdbx_description
1 polymer ?
#
loop_
_entity_poly.entity_id
_entity_poly.type
_entity_poly.pdbx_seq_one_letter_code
_entity_poly.pdbx_strand_id
1 'polypeptide(L)'
;MIQIATTIAGFTPGEADRLRKVMTHFRSMREMEEIGRDFVAKAIAGGTDPKVAETVFSYIVGYAGYGFCEAHAAAFADTAYRTAYMVCHFPAHFYAAVLSAQPMGFYSPRTLLVEAKRRGVRVVPLDINRSGEKYSVEATAETGGKTQDEARCPPICVGLMQVKGISKDSIRRILAAREEGGPFRSALDFLYRVDIPRDTVQNLVLAGAFDSVEPNRRALAWRLGSLTDDAATHRAASAAARESGQAALGGTFEPHEAYETHVESEMPDFTEVEKFRHEMSILGFCVSHHAMEFFRPALARGGVLTSREIAGARHGQAVRIAGLVVRPHRPPTRSGKTVVFLSLEDELGLTDVTVFESIYHKYGALIYGSSALLIAGSVSRRGDGVSVIARSIQRLGRRQGSQTR
;
A
#
# COMPACT_ATOMS: atom_id res chain seq x y z
N MET A 1 30.25 -2.08 -24.80
CA MET A 1 30.17 -2.07 -26.29
C MET A 1 30.90 -0.86 -26.87
N ILE A 2 30.42 0.37 -26.65
CA ILE A 2 31.06 1.58 -27.21
C ILE A 2 32.55 1.66 -26.83
N GLN A 3 32.89 1.50 -25.55
CA GLN A 3 34.30 1.48 -25.11
C GLN A 3 35.14 0.38 -25.77
N ILE A 4 34.55 -0.79 -26.05
CA ILE A 4 35.24 -1.90 -26.73
C ILE A 4 35.55 -1.51 -28.18
N ALA A 5 34.58 -0.93 -28.89
CA ALA A 5 34.76 -0.46 -30.26
C ALA A 5 35.76 0.70 -30.37
N THR A 6 35.76 1.63 -29.42
CA THR A 6 36.73 2.71 -29.39
C THR A 6 38.14 2.20 -29.06
N THR A 7 38.28 1.26 -28.13
CA THR A 7 39.61 0.78 -27.67
C THR A 7 40.24 -0.18 -28.66
N ILE A 8 39.47 -1.13 -29.20
CA ILE A 8 40.00 -2.21 -30.06
C ILE A 8 40.03 -1.79 -31.54
N ALA A 9 38.97 -1.14 -32.02
CA ALA A 9 38.83 -0.76 -33.42
C ALA A 9 39.06 0.73 -33.67
N GLY A 10 39.46 1.52 -32.65
CA GLY A 10 39.70 2.96 -32.82
C GLY A 10 38.47 3.74 -33.30
N PHE A 11 37.25 3.24 -33.07
CA PHE A 11 36.04 3.90 -33.52
C PHE A 11 35.89 5.28 -32.87
N THR A 12 35.56 6.27 -33.70
CA THR A 12 35.14 7.59 -33.21
C THR A 12 33.84 7.48 -32.41
N PRO A 13 33.51 8.45 -31.55
CA PRO A 13 32.25 8.45 -30.80
C PRO A 13 31.00 8.29 -31.68
N GLY A 14 31.02 8.89 -32.88
CA GLY A 14 29.92 8.78 -33.86
C GLY A 14 29.79 7.38 -34.46
N GLU A 15 30.92 6.72 -34.78
CA GLU A 15 30.92 5.35 -35.29
C GLU A 15 30.50 4.35 -34.23
N ALA A 16 30.91 4.54 -32.98
CA ALA A 16 30.51 3.70 -31.86
C ALA A 16 29.01 3.83 -31.54
N ASP A 17 28.42 5.03 -31.64
CA ASP A 17 26.97 5.20 -31.52
C ASP A 17 26.22 4.62 -32.73
N ARG A 18 26.78 4.71 -33.95
CA ARG A 18 26.22 4.05 -35.14
C ARG A 18 26.17 2.52 -34.92
N LEU A 19 27.24 1.92 -34.40
CA LEU A 19 27.28 0.51 -34.02
C LEU A 19 26.16 0.17 -33.03
N ARG A 20 26.01 0.95 -31.95
CA ARG A 20 24.93 0.75 -30.96
C ARG A 20 23.53 0.82 -31.60
N LYS A 21 23.29 1.77 -32.52
CA LYS A 21 21.99 1.96 -33.19
C LYS A 21 21.63 0.77 -34.08
N VAL A 22 22.57 0.33 -34.93
CA VAL A 22 22.43 -0.86 -35.78
C VAL A 22 22.13 -2.10 -34.94
N MET A 23 22.71 -2.19 -33.75
CA MET A 23 22.52 -3.31 -32.83
C MET A 23 21.20 -3.30 -32.06
N THR A 24 20.64 -2.11 -31.77
CA THR A 24 19.35 -1.97 -31.09
C THR A 24 18.19 -2.28 -32.04
N HIS A 25 18.35 -1.94 -33.31
CA HIS A 25 17.41 -2.25 -34.37
C HIS A 25 17.97 -3.38 -35.23
N PHE A 26 17.73 -4.64 -34.85
CA PHE A 26 17.98 -5.86 -35.64
C PHE A 26 17.17 -5.90 -36.97
N ARG A 27 17.04 -4.78 -37.68
CA ARG A 27 16.19 -4.58 -38.85
C ARG A 27 16.95 -4.73 -40.17
N SER A 28 18.28 -4.66 -40.17
CA SER A 28 19.08 -4.80 -41.40
C SER A 28 20.32 -5.66 -41.16
N MET A 29 20.29 -6.91 -41.64
CA MET A 29 21.46 -7.80 -41.66
C MET A 29 22.62 -7.16 -42.43
N ARG A 30 22.31 -6.37 -43.47
CA ARG A 30 23.30 -5.71 -44.32
C ARG A 30 24.10 -4.64 -43.56
N GLU A 31 23.43 -3.81 -42.76
CA GLU A 31 24.11 -2.77 -41.96
C GLU A 31 24.99 -3.38 -40.87
N MET A 32 24.59 -4.53 -40.31
CA MET A 32 25.39 -5.26 -39.32
C MET A 32 26.66 -5.86 -39.93
N GLU A 33 26.56 -6.43 -41.14
CA GLU A 33 27.73 -6.92 -41.87
C GLU A 33 28.69 -5.80 -42.28
N GLU A 34 28.15 -4.68 -42.77
CA GLU A 34 28.96 -3.50 -43.16
C GLU A 34 29.76 -2.97 -41.96
N ILE A 35 29.11 -2.74 -40.82
CA ILE A 35 29.80 -2.21 -39.63
C ILE A 35 30.75 -3.23 -38.99
N GLY A 36 30.47 -4.52 -39.15
CA GLY A 36 31.35 -5.60 -38.69
C GLY A 36 32.65 -5.68 -39.48
N ARG A 37 32.59 -5.52 -40.81
CA ARG A 37 33.79 -5.43 -41.65
C ARG A 37 34.64 -4.22 -41.29
N ASP A 38 34.01 -3.07 -41.08
CA ASP A 38 34.70 -1.84 -40.65
C ASP A 38 35.39 -2.02 -39.29
N PHE A 39 34.72 -2.68 -38.34
CA PHE A 39 35.28 -2.99 -37.03
C PHE A 39 36.54 -3.86 -37.14
N VAL A 40 36.47 -4.97 -37.88
CA VAL A 40 37.59 -5.91 -38.03
C VAL A 40 38.75 -5.24 -38.77
N ALA A 41 38.48 -4.51 -39.86
CA ALA A 41 39.50 -3.81 -40.62
C ALA A 41 40.27 -2.79 -39.77
N LYS A 42 39.57 -1.98 -38.97
CA LYS A 42 40.23 -1.01 -38.09
C LYS A 42 40.95 -1.67 -36.91
N ALA A 43 40.41 -2.77 -36.36
CA ALA A 43 41.07 -3.52 -35.31
C ALA A 43 42.40 -4.14 -35.78
N ILE A 44 42.44 -4.67 -37.01
CA ILE A 44 43.67 -5.19 -37.64
C ILE A 44 44.66 -4.06 -37.89
N ALA A 45 44.20 -2.90 -38.40
CA ALA A 45 45.06 -1.72 -38.57
C ALA A 45 45.64 -1.21 -37.24
N GLY A 46 44.93 -1.42 -36.13
CA GLY A 46 45.41 -1.15 -34.77
C GLY A 46 46.34 -2.21 -34.18
N GLY A 47 46.69 -3.27 -34.93
CA GLY A 47 47.61 -4.32 -34.51
C GLY A 47 46.97 -5.55 -33.84
N THR A 48 45.63 -5.68 -33.91
CA THR A 48 44.92 -6.86 -33.37
C THR A 48 44.98 -8.02 -34.37
N ASP A 49 45.22 -9.25 -33.88
CA ASP A 49 45.15 -10.44 -34.72
C ASP A 49 43.74 -10.60 -35.37
N PRO A 50 43.65 -10.93 -36.67
CA PRO A 50 42.37 -11.03 -37.37
C PRO A 50 41.36 -11.97 -36.70
N LYS A 51 41.81 -13.14 -36.20
CA LYS A 51 40.90 -14.11 -35.55
C LYS A 51 40.36 -13.56 -34.23
N VAL A 52 41.19 -12.81 -33.50
CA VAL A 52 40.78 -12.16 -32.25
C VAL A 52 39.77 -11.06 -32.53
N ALA A 53 39.99 -10.22 -33.54
CA ALA A 53 39.07 -9.15 -33.93
C ALA A 53 37.67 -9.70 -34.32
N GLU A 54 37.63 -10.76 -35.13
CA GLU A 54 36.39 -11.44 -35.51
C GLU A 54 35.67 -12.04 -34.29
N THR A 55 36.42 -12.68 -33.38
CA THR A 55 35.87 -13.27 -32.15
C THR A 55 35.25 -12.19 -31.26
N VAL A 56 35.95 -11.08 -31.03
CA VAL A 56 35.46 -9.96 -30.23
C VAL A 56 34.18 -9.38 -30.83
N PHE A 57 34.15 -9.20 -32.16
CA PHE A 57 32.95 -8.71 -32.84
C PHE A 57 31.77 -9.69 -32.66
N SER A 58 32.02 -11.01 -32.75
CA SER A 58 30.97 -12.02 -32.53
C SER A 58 30.35 -11.93 -31.12
N TYR A 59 31.15 -11.64 -30.09
CA TYR A 59 30.66 -11.43 -28.73
C TYR A 59 29.86 -10.15 -28.58
N ILE A 60 30.31 -9.07 -29.24
CA ILE A 60 29.55 -7.81 -29.28
C ILE A 60 28.16 -8.06 -29.89
N VAL A 61 28.09 -8.75 -31.04
CA VAL A 61 26.83 -9.13 -31.71
C VAL A 61 25.95 -10.01 -30.82
N GLY A 62 26.52 -11.02 -30.15
CA GLY A 62 25.78 -11.86 -29.21
C GLY A 62 25.18 -11.09 -28.03
N TYR A 63 25.85 -10.02 -27.57
CA TYR A 63 25.39 -9.20 -26.44
C TYR A 63 24.39 -8.11 -26.82
N ALA A 64 24.31 -7.71 -28.09
CA ALA A 64 23.46 -6.62 -28.56
C ALA A 64 21.98 -6.74 -28.17
N GLY A 65 21.44 -7.96 -28.17
CA GLY A 65 20.05 -8.22 -27.77
C GLY A 65 19.76 -7.96 -26.28
N TYR A 66 20.79 -7.83 -25.45
CA TYR A 66 20.69 -7.61 -24.00
C TYR A 66 21.43 -6.33 -23.54
N GLY A 67 21.93 -5.53 -24.48
CA GLY A 67 22.61 -4.27 -24.17
C GLY A 67 21.67 -3.26 -23.52
N PHE A 68 22.10 -2.66 -22.40
CA PHE A 68 21.32 -1.66 -21.66
C PHE A 68 22.08 -0.34 -21.53
N CYS A 69 21.36 0.77 -21.43
CA CYS A 69 21.95 2.09 -21.24
C CYS A 69 22.41 2.26 -19.78
N GLU A 70 23.73 2.31 -19.57
CA GLU A 70 24.33 2.41 -18.23
C GLU A 70 23.90 3.68 -17.49
N ALA A 71 23.94 4.85 -18.14
CA ALA A 71 23.52 6.10 -17.50
C ALA A 71 22.05 6.07 -17.03
N HIS A 72 21.18 5.43 -17.82
CA HIS A 72 19.78 5.23 -17.43
C HIS A 72 19.67 4.25 -16.26
N ALA A 73 20.38 3.12 -16.31
CA ALA A 73 20.41 2.16 -15.21
C ALA A 73 20.92 2.79 -13.90
N ALA A 74 21.98 3.58 -13.96
CA ALA A 74 22.58 4.23 -12.80
C ALA A 74 21.60 5.21 -12.12
N ALA A 75 20.86 6.00 -12.89
CA ALA A 75 19.85 6.92 -12.34
C ALA A 75 18.72 6.18 -11.59
N PHE A 76 18.24 5.06 -12.15
CA PHE A 76 17.25 4.21 -11.47
C PHE A 76 17.84 3.48 -10.26
N ALA A 77 19.09 3.04 -10.34
CA ALA A 77 19.79 2.37 -9.25
C ALA A 77 19.96 3.30 -8.04
N ASP A 78 20.30 4.58 -8.24
CA ASP A 78 20.37 5.58 -7.16
C ASP A 78 19.01 5.75 -6.47
N THR A 79 17.92 5.84 -7.23
CA THR A 79 16.56 5.93 -6.66
C THR A 79 16.18 4.67 -5.87
N ALA A 80 16.48 3.49 -6.42
CA ALA A 80 16.22 2.21 -5.77
C ALA A 80 17.04 2.07 -4.48
N TYR A 81 18.31 2.47 -4.50
CA TYR A 81 19.19 2.44 -3.33
C TYR A 81 18.70 3.38 -2.22
N ARG A 82 18.38 4.64 -2.55
CA ARG A 82 17.81 5.60 -1.58
C ARG A 82 16.52 5.07 -0.97
N THR A 83 15.66 4.46 -1.78
CA THR A 83 14.42 3.84 -1.32
C THR A 83 14.69 2.68 -0.37
N ALA A 84 15.59 1.76 -0.73
CA ALA A 84 15.99 0.64 0.12
C ALA A 84 16.63 1.11 1.44
N TYR A 85 17.45 2.17 1.39
CA TYR A 85 18.03 2.80 2.57
C TYR A 85 16.93 3.33 3.51
N MET A 86 15.95 4.09 3.00
CA MET A 86 14.82 4.57 3.82
C MET A 86 14.01 3.42 4.41
N VAL A 87 13.74 2.37 3.64
CA VAL A 87 13.01 1.18 4.13
C VAL A 87 13.81 0.43 5.22
N CYS A 88 15.14 0.40 5.13
CA CYS A 88 16.00 -0.28 6.09
C CYS A 88 16.20 0.51 7.40
N HIS A 89 16.38 1.83 7.29
CA HIS A 89 16.77 2.68 8.41
C HIS A 89 15.63 3.51 8.99
N PHE A 90 14.63 3.87 8.18
CA PHE A 90 13.50 4.74 8.57
C PHE A 90 12.16 4.19 8.07
N PRO A 91 11.81 2.92 8.35
CA PRO A 91 10.63 2.28 7.76
C PRO A 91 9.33 3.03 8.07
N ALA A 92 9.15 3.50 9.30
CA ALA A 92 7.94 4.24 9.69
C ALA A 92 7.73 5.52 8.87
N HIS A 93 8.79 6.32 8.71
CA HIS A 93 8.77 7.55 7.92
C HIS A 93 8.53 7.26 6.44
N PHE A 94 9.16 6.20 5.91
CA PHE A 94 8.95 5.78 4.53
C PHE A 94 7.48 5.42 4.27
N TYR A 95 6.89 4.54 5.09
CA TYR A 95 5.49 4.15 4.90
C TYR A 95 4.52 5.31 5.12
N ALA A 96 4.75 6.17 6.12
CA ALA A 96 3.95 7.38 6.32
C ALA A 96 3.99 8.30 5.09
N ALA A 97 5.17 8.51 4.49
CA ALA A 97 5.32 9.30 3.27
C ALA A 97 4.60 8.67 2.07
N VAL A 98 4.77 7.36 1.84
CA VAL A 98 4.13 6.65 0.72
C VAL A 98 2.60 6.62 0.87
N LEU A 99 2.09 6.43 2.09
CA LEU A 99 0.66 6.46 2.38
C LEU A 99 0.08 7.87 2.16
N SER A 100 0.80 8.91 2.57
CA SER A 100 0.40 10.31 2.38
C SER A 100 0.44 10.76 0.92
N ALA A 101 1.20 10.07 0.07
CA ALA A 101 1.32 10.36 -1.35
C ALA A 101 0.27 9.64 -2.22
N GLN A 102 -0.63 8.85 -1.63
CA GLN A 102 -1.64 8.11 -2.39
C GLN A 102 -2.59 9.05 -3.16
N PRO A 103 -3.09 8.63 -4.34
CA PRO A 103 -2.92 7.33 -5.00
C PRO A 103 -1.59 7.23 -5.78
N MET A 104 -0.65 6.41 -5.30
CA MET A 104 0.67 6.22 -5.90
C MET A 104 1.04 4.74 -5.92
N GLY A 105 1.52 4.26 -7.07
CA GLY A 105 1.95 2.88 -7.23
C GLY A 105 0.80 1.86 -7.35
N PHE A 106 1.12 0.59 -7.12
CA PHE A 106 0.21 -0.54 -7.41
C PHE A 106 -0.48 -1.11 -6.18
N TYR A 107 -0.01 -0.78 -4.98
CA TYR A 107 -0.48 -1.38 -3.72
C TYR A 107 -1.45 -0.44 -3.02
N SER A 108 -2.54 -1.02 -2.50
CA SER A 108 -3.51 -0.26 -1.71
C SER A 108 -2.91 0.20 -0.37
N PRO A 109 -3.44 1.26 0.27
CA PRO A 109 -3.04 1.66 1.62
C PRO A 109 -3.05 0.48 2.61
N ARG A 110 -4.06 -0.39 2.51
CA ARG A 110 -4.17 -1.62 3.30
C ARG A 110 -2.93 -2.52 3.15
N THR A 111 -2.53 -2.80 1.92
CA THR A 111 -1.38 -3.66 1.62
C THR A 111 -0.07 -3.06 2.14
N LEU A 112 0.09 -1.74 2.01
CA LEU A 112 1.25 -1.03 2.54
C LEU A 112 1.31 -1.09 4.07
N LEU A 113 0.16 -0.97 4.75
CA LEU A 113 0.08 -1.08 6.21
C LEU A 113 0.36 -2.51 6.70
N VAL A 114 -0.09 -3.54 5.99
CA VAL A 114 0.26 -4.95 6.31
C VAL A 114 1.77 -5.13 6.22
N GLU A 115 2.43 -4.65 5.15
CA GLU A 115 3.87 -4.75 5.03
C GLU A 115 4.62 -3.90 6.08
N ALA A 116 4.11 -2.71 6.43
CA ALA A 116 4.66 -1.90 7.51
C ALA A 116 4.64 -2.66 8.85
N LYS A 117 3.52 -3.31 9.18
CA LYS A 117 3.39 -4.16 10.39
C LYS A 117 4.35 -5.34 10.36
N ARG A 118 4.54 -6.00 9.21
CA ARG A 118 5.53 -7.09 9.06
C ARG A 118 6.96 -6.66 9.33
N ARG A 119 7.25 -5.38 9.12
CA ARG A 119 8.55 -4.75 9.41
C ARG A 119 8.65 -4.18 10.83
N GLY A 120 7.68 -4.48 11.69
CA GLY A 120 7.65 -4.05 13.08
C GLY A 120 7.13 -2.63 13.29
N VAL A 121 6.60 -1.97 12.25
CA VAL A 121 6.02 -0.63 12.40
C VAL A 121 4.61 -0.75 12.96
N ARG A 122 4.38 -0.16 14.13
CA ARG A 122 3.04 -0.06 14.73
C ARG A 122 2.22 1.01 14.02
N VAL A 123 0.91 0.82 13.97
CA VAL A 123 -0.03 1.77 13.37
C VAL A 123 -1.03 2.18 14.44
N VAL A 124 -1.13 3.48 14.68
CA VAL A 124 -2.10 4.10 15.59
C VAL A 124 -3.37 4.38 14.79
N PRO A 125 -4.55 3.98 15.28
CA PRO A 125 -5.83 4.30 14.65
C PRO A 125 -6.05 5.79 14.43
N LEU A 126 -7.05 6.10 13.62
CA LEU A 126 -7.51 7.48 13.44
C LEU A 126 -7.98 8.05 14.78
N ASP A 127 -7.60 9.28 15.10
CA ASP A 127 -7.97 9.94 16.36
C ASP A 127 -8.00 11.47 16.18
N ILE A 128 -9.07 12.14 16.62
CA ILE A 128 -9.24 13.60 16.44
C ILE A 128 -8.15 14.44 17.14
N ASN A 129 -7.56 13.92 18.22
CA ASN A 129 -6.57 14.61 19.04
C ASN A 129 -5.13 14.30 18.60
N ARG A 130 -4.88 13.14 17.97
CA ARG A 130 -3.53 12.70 17.55
C ARG A 130 -3.30 12.81 16.05
N SER A 131 -4.31 12.57 15.22
CA SER A 131 -4.16 12.55 13.76
C SER A 131 -3.89 13.94 13.19
N GLY A 132 -2.91 14.03 12.28
CA GLY A 132 -2.68 15.21 11.45
C GLY A 132 -3.46 15.16 10.12
N GLU A 133 -3.20 16.10 9.22
CA GLU A 133 -3.76 16.05 7.85
C GLU A 133 -3.30 14.76 7.13
N LYS A 134 -1.99 14.55 7.10
CA LYS A 134 -1.33 13.42 6.45
C LYS A 134 -1.00 12.31 7.46
N TYR A 135 -0.60 11.15 6.95
CA TYR A 135 0.01 10.15 7.83
C TYR A 135 1.28 10.73 8.43
N SER A 136 1.43 10.57 9.73
CA SER A 136 2.54 11.11 10.49
C SER A 136 3.16 10.03 11.35
N VAL A 137 4.38 10.28 11.79
CA VAL A 137 5.07 9.43 12.74
C VAL A 137 4.95 10.07 14.10
N GLU A 138 4.53 9.31 15.08
CA GLU A 138 4.43 9.81 16.44
C GLU A 138 5.84 10.06 17.00
N ALA A 139 6.08 11.30 17.46
CA ALA A 139 7.33 11.64 18.11
C ALA A 139 7.46 10.77 19.36
N THR A 140 8.39 9.84 19.34
CA THR A 140 8.75 9.07 20.53
C THR A 140 9.40 10.06 21.48
N ALA A 141 8.67 10.54 22.46
CA ALA A 141 9.25 11.36 23.52
C ALA A 141 10.51 10.67 24.06
N GLU A 142 11.58 11.44 24.22
CA GLU A 142 12.89 11.06 24.77
C GLU A 142 12.82 10.69 26.27
N THR A 143 11.69 10.15 26.73
CA THR A 143 11.56 9.66 28.09
C THR A 143 12.36 8.37 28.21
N GLY A 144 13.45 8.47 28.97
CA GLY A 144 14.44 7.41 29.14
C GLY A 144 13.82 6.07 29.51
N GLY A 145 14.32 5.02 28.85
CA GLY A 145 13.92 3.63 29.09
C GLY A 145 13.43 2.86 27.87
N LYS A 146 13.76 3.26 26.65
CA LYS A 146 13.34 2.51 25.44
C LYS A 146 14.43 1.60 24.90
N THR A 147 14.03 0.41 24.46
CA THR A 147 14.85 -0.51 23.67
C THR A 147 15.18 0.12 22.32
N GLN A 148 16.37 -0.18 21.75
CA GLN A 148 16.82 0.37 20.46
C GLN A 148 15.80 0.18 19.31
N ASP A 149 14.95 -0.85 19.40
CA ASP A 149 13.92 -1.15 18.40
C ASP A 149 12.75 -0.15 18.38
N GLU A 150 12.34 0.40 19.52
CA GLU A 150 11.25 1.40 19.56
C GLU A 150 11.67 2.75 19.02
N ALA A 151 12.95 3.10 19.17
CA ALA A 151 13.53 4.30 18.56
C ALA A 151 13.65 4.17 17.02
N ARG A 152 13.86 2.94 16.52
CA ARG A 152 14.00 2.65 15.09
C ARG A 152 12.67 2.60 14.35
N CYS A 153 11.59 2.19 15.02
CA CYS A 153 10.26 2.01 14.43
C CYS A 153 9.15 2.74 15.23
N PRO A 154 9.14 4.08 15.24
CA PRO A 154 8.05 4.84 15.84
C PRO A 154 6.70 4.53 15.15
N PRO A 155 5.57 4.65 15.87
CA PRO A 155 4.28 4.32 15.30
C PRO A 155 3.84 5.33 14.22
N ILE A 156 3.12 4.83 13.22
CA ILE A 156 2.45 5.66 12.20
C ILE A 156 1.04 5.98 12.66
N CYS A 157 0.69 7.26 12.68
CA CYS A 157 -0.67 7.74 12.91
C CYS A 157 -1.42 7.85 11.58
N VAL A 158 -2.63 7.31 11.52
CA VAL A 158 -3.50 7.48 10.35
C VAL A 158 -3.86 8.97 10.21
N GLY A 159 -3.67 9.52 9.00
CA GLY A 159 -4.03 10.91 8.70
C GLY A 159 -5.52 11.11 8.47
N LEU A 160 -6.04 12.27 8.84
CA LEU A 160 -7.43 12.67 8.59
C LEU A 160 -7.78 12.60 7.11
N MET A 161 -6.83 12.83 6.20
CA MET A 161 -7.03 12.72 4.75
C MET A 161 -7.56 11.37 4.26
N GLN A 162 -7.43 10.30 5.06
CA GLN A 162 -7.89 8.97 4.70
C GLN A 162 -9.41 8.82 4.81
N VAL A 163 -10.08 9.69 5.56
CA VAL A 163 -11.52 9.59 5.84
C VAL A 163 -12.30 9.87 4.56
N LYS A 164 -13.13 8.90 4.15
CA LYS A 164 -13.99 9.07 2.97
C LYS A 164 -14.86 10.34 3.08
N GLY A 165 -14.79 11.17 2.04
CA GLY A 165 -15.61 12.37 1.91
C GLY A 165 -15.14 13.59 2.70
N ILE A 166 -14.04 13.50 3.46
CA ILE A 166 -13.50 14.66 4.16
C ILE A 166 -12.85 15.63 3.17
N SER A 167 -13.14 16.92 3.32
CA SER A 167 -12.51 17.96 2.52
C SER A 167 -11.23 18.49 3.19
N LYS A 168 -10.30 19.03 2.40
CA LYS A 168 -9.12 19.74 2.97
C LYS A 168 -9.53 20.91 3.86
N ASP A 169 -10.67 21.55 3.58
CA ASP A 169 -11.22 22.62 4.41
C ASP A 169 -11.64 22.09 5.77
N SER A 170 -12.37 20.97 5.80
CA SER A 170 -12.78 20.27 7.02
C SER A 170 -11.57 19.88 7.87
N ILE A 171 -10.51 19.34 7.26
CA ILE A 171 -9.27 19.00 7.97
C ILE A 171 -8.64 20.26 8.58
N ARG A 172 -8.53 21.35 7.81
CA ARG A 172 -7.96 22.61 8.31
C ARG A 172 -8.75 23.14 9.51
N ARG A 173 -10.09 23.13 9.45
CA ARG A 173 -10.96 23.56 10.56
C ARG A 173 -10.74 22.71 11.81
N ILE A 174 -10.64 21.40 11.67
CA ILE A 174 -10.36 20.48 12.79
C ILE A 174 -9.02 20.83 13.45
N LEU A 175 -7.96 20.97 12.64
CA LEU A 175 -6.62 21.24 13.14
C LEU A 175 -6.51 22.63 13.78
N ALA A 176 -7.06 23.67 13.14
CA ALA A 176 -7.07 25.03 13.67
C ALA A 176 -7.84 25.12 15.00
N ALA A 177 -9.03 24.51 15.05
CA ALA A 177 -9.79 24.44 16.29
C ALA A 177 -9.00 23.77 17.41
N ARG A 178 -8.31 22.66 17.13
CA ARG A 178 -7.46 21.94 18.09
C ARG A 178 -6.26 22.76 18.56
N GLU A 179 -5.63 23.52 17.68
CA GLU A 179 -4.51 24.40 18.02
C GLU A 179 -4.95 25.58 18.91
N GLU A 180 -6.11 26.18 18.62
CA GLU A 180 -6.62 27.34 19.36
C GLU A 180 -7.19 26.98 20.74
N GLY A 181 -7.95 25.88 20.83
CA GLY A 181 -8.68 25.49 22.05
C GLY A 181 -8.11 24.28 22.80
N GLY A 182 -6.96 23.74 22.36
CA GLY A 182 -6.37 22.53 22.92
C GLY A 182 -7.10 21.23 22.51
N PRO A 183 -6.80 20.08 23.15
CA PRO A 183 -7.40 18.80 22.79
C PRO A 183 -8.92 18.81 22.99
N PHE A 184 -9.64 18.11 22.12
CA PHE A 184 -11.08 17.90 22.23
C PHE A 184 -11.38 16.97 23.41
N ARG A 185 -12.33 17.37 24.25
CA ARG A 185 -12.72 16.61 25.45
C ARG A 185 -13.88 15.64 25.20
N SER A 186 -14.72 15.95 24.22
CA SER A 186 -15.89 15.15 23.86
C SER A 186 -16.31 15.40 22.42
N ALA A 187 -17.25 14.58 21.92
CA ALA A 187 -17.84 14.82 20.61
C ALA A 187 -18.64 16.13 20.54
N LEU A 188 -19.26 16.55 21.65
CA LEU A 188 -20.00 17.82 21.71
C LEU A 188 -19.03 19.02 21.69
N ASP A 189 -17.94 18.97 22.45
CA ASP A 189 -16.87 19.99 22.42
C ASP A 189 -16.30 20.14 21.00
N PHE A 190 -16.06 19.01 20.31
CA PHE A 190 -15.66 19.02 18.92
C PHE A 190 -16.69 19.75 18.03
N LEU A 191 -17.98 19.44 18.15
CA LEU A 191 -19.04 20.04 17.33
C LEU A 191 -19.29 21.53 17.63
N TYR A 192 -19.03 21.99 18.85
CA TYR A 192 -19.08 23.40 19.20
C TYR A 192 -17.96 24.21 18.55
N ARG A 193 -16.78 23.60 18.39
CA ARG A 193 -15.58 24.27 17.86
C ARG A 193 -15.40 24.10 16.36
N VAL A 194 -15.92 23.02 15.78
CA VAL A 194 -15.66 22.64 14.39
C VAL A 194 -16.96 22.57 13.60
N ASP A 195 -17.09 23.43 12.60
CA ASP A 195 -18.18 23.39 11.62
C ASP A 195 -17.80 22.57 10.39
N ILE A 196 -18.31 21.34 10.29
CA ILE A 196 -18.11 20.46 9.12
C ILE A 196 -19.40 19.68 8.79
N PRO A 197 -19.54 19.18 7.55
CA PRO A 197 -20.74 18.43 7.15
C PRO A 197 -21.01 17.22 8.06
N ARG A 198 -22.28 17.00 8.40
CA ARG A 198 -22.72 15.91 9.28
C ARG A 198 -22.22 14.53 8.82
N ASP A 199 -22.28 14.26 7.52
CA ASP A 199 -21.81 12.99 6.94
C ASP A 199 -20.31 12.75 7.20
N THR A 200 -19.51 13.82 7.25
CA THR A 200 -18.09 13.74 7.57
C THR A 200 -17.89 13.40 9.04
N VAL A 201 -18.65 14.04 9.94
CA VAL A 201 -18.62 13.70 11.38
C VAL A 201 -19.04 12.25 11.60
N GLN A 202 -20.10 11.80 10.93
CA GLN A 202 -20.55 10.41 11.01
C GLN A 202 -19.46 9.44 10.57
N ASN A 203 -18.75 9.75 9.48
CA ASN A 203 -17.61 8.93 9.04
C ASN A 203 -16.46 8.93 10.06
N LEU A 204 -16.16 10.07 10.70
CA LEU A 204 -15.16 10.16 11.76
C LEU A 204 -15.53 9.28 12.96
N VAL A 205 -16.79 9.33 13.40
CA VAL A 205 -17.32 8.47 14.49
C VAL A 205 -17.21 7.00 14.14
N LEU A 206 -17.73 6.60 12.98
CA LEU A 206 -17.75 5.19 12.57
C LEU A 206 -16.35 4.63 12.29
N ALA A 207 -15.41 5.47 11.85
CA ALA A 207 -14.00 5.11 11.66
C ALA A 207 -13.17 5.08 12.96
N GLY A 208 -13.75 5.49 14.09
CA GLY A 208 -13.11 5.44 15.41
C GLY A 208 -12.29 6.67 15.79
N ALA A 209 -12.44 7.79 15.09
CA ALA A 209 -11.71 9.02 15.40
C ALA A 209 -11.98 9.56 16.82
N PHE A 210 -13.12 9.18 17.41
CA PHE A 210 -13.55 9.60 18.74
C PHE A 210 -13.29 8.55 19.82
N ASP A 211 -12.71 7.39 19.51
CA ASP A 211 -12.60 6.26 20.45
C ASP A 211 -11.85 6.60 21.76
N SER A 212 -10.96 7.60 21.73
CA SER A 212 -10.22 8.06 22.91
C SER A 212 -11.05 8.89 23.90
N VAL A 213 -12.15 9.50 23.44
CA VAL A 213 -13.03 10.35 24.25
C VAL A 213 -14.41 9.72 24.45
N GLU A 214 -14.92 9.05 23.41
CA GLU A 214 -16.26 8.44 23.34
C GLU A 214 -16.14 7.03 22.72
N PRO A 215 -15.85 6.00 23.54
CA PRO A 215 -15.51 4.66 23.03
C PRO A 215 -16.71 3.91 22.41
N ASN A 216 -17.96 4.27 22.76
CA ASN A 216 -19.16 3.63 22.22
C ASN A 216 -19.59 4.32 20.91
N ARG A 217 -19.04 3.83 19.79
CA ARG A 217 -19.30 4.36 18.45
C ARG A 217 -20.77 4.27 18.06
N ARG A 218 -21.49 3.22 18.50
CA ARG A 218 -22.93 3.05 18.19
C ARG A 218 -23.77 4.12 18.86
N ALA A 219 -23.57 4.33 20.16
CA ALA A 219 -24.28 5.35 20.92
C ALA A 219 -24.01 6.76 20.39
N LEU A 220 -22.74 7.07 20.07
CA LEU A 220 -22.36 8.35 19.52
C LEU A 220 -22.98 8.59 18.12
N ALA A 221 -22.96 7.59 17.24
CA ALA A 221 -23.58 7.68 15.93
C ALA A 221 -25.10 7.92 16.02
N TRP A 222 -25.78 7.29 16.99
CA TRP A 222 -27.21 7.48 17.24
C TRP A 222 -27.53 8.92 17.68
N ARG A 223 -26.75 9.46 18.63
CA ARG A 223 -26.95 10.82 19.18
C ARG A 223 -26.47 11.93 18.26
N LEU A 224 -25.73 11.62 17.19
CA LEU A 224 -25.10 12.61 16.32
C LEU A 224 -26.09 13.64 15.77
N GLY A 225 -27.34 13.24 15.49
CA GLY A 225 -28.40 14.17 15.04
C GLY A 225 -28.62 15.30 16.04
N SER A 226 -29.02 14.97 17.27
CA SER A 226 -29.30 15.96 18.31
C SER A 226 -28.07 16.78 18.68
N LEU A 227 -26.89 16.15 18.77
CA LEU A 227 -25.64 16.85 19.09
C LEU A 227 -25.28 17.89 18.02
N THR A 228 -25.58 17.61 16.74
CA THR A 228 -25.32 18.55 15.65
C THR A 228 -26.26 19.75 15.72
N ASP A 229 -27.53 19.52 16.05
CA ASP A 229 -28.52 20.58 16.20
C ASP A 229 -28.18 21.50 17.39
N ASP A 230 -27.86 20.91 18.56
CA ASP A 230 -27.43 21.64 19.75
C ASP A 230 -26.18 22.49 19.46
N ALA A 231 -25.21 21.92 18.72
CA ALA A 231 -24.00 22.62 18.35
C ALA A 231 -24.22 23.74 17.33
N ALA A 232 -25.15 23.57 16.39
CA ALA A 232 -25.52 24.63 15.45
C ALA A 232 -26.14 25.82 16.19
N THR A 233 -27.05 25.57 17.13
CA THR A 233 -27.64 26.61 17.99
C THR A 233 -26.57 27.32 18.82
N HIS A 234 -25.65 26.57 19.44
CA HIS A 234 -24.55 27.15 20.22
C HIS A 234 -23.64 28.05 19.37
N ARG A 235 -23.26 27.60 18.17
CA ARG A 235 -22.42 28.38 17.26
C ARG A 235 -23.12 29.64 16.75
N ALA A 236 -24.42 29.56 16.45
CA ALA A 236 -25.23 30.72 16.06
C ALA A 236 -25.32 31.75 17.20
N ALA A 237 -25.58 31.31 18.43
CA ALA A 237 -25.62 32.18 19.60
C ALA A 237 -24.25 32.84 19.87
N SER A 238 -23.17 32.07 19.77
CA SER A 238 -21.80 32.56 19.94
C SER A 238 -21.40 33.59 18.88
N ALA A 239 -21.84 33.41 17.63
CA ALA A 239 -21.62 34.36 16.55
C ALA A 239 -22.38 35.68 16.79
N ALA A 240 -23.67 35.59 17.16
CA ALA A 240 -24.50 36.76 17.46
C ALA A 240 -23.97 37.56 18.67
N ALA A 241 -23.46 36.89 19.71
CA ALA A 241 -22.84 37.53 20.86
C ALA A 241 -21.55 38.28 20.51
N ARG A 242 -20.74 37.73 19.58
CA ARG A 242 -19.54 38.40 19.05
C ARG A 242 -19.88 39.64 18.24
N GLU A 243 -20.91 39.58 17.39
CA GLU A 243 -21.33 40.71 16.55
C GLU A 243 -21.96 41.86 17.34
N SER A 244 -22.72 41.54 18.39
CA SER A 244 -23.41 42.53 19.24
C SER A 244 -22.49 43.21 20.27
N GLY A 245 -21.22 42.77 20.40
CA GLY A 245 -20.30 43.26 21.42
C GLY A 245 -20.71 42.89 22.86
N GLN A 246 -21.77 42.12 23.05
CA GLN A 246 -22.27 41.66 24.34
C GLN A 246 -21.61 40.35 24.77
N ALA A 247 -20.29 40.26 24.63
CA ALA A 247 -19.53 39.04 24.88
C ALA A 247 -19.48 38.59 26.37
N ALA A 248 -20.20 39.23 27.30
CA ALA A 248 -20.01 39.01 28.74
C ALA A 248 -21.25 39.17 29.65
N LEU A 249 -22.50 39.09 29.15
CA LEU A 249 -23.70 39.21 30.02
C LEU A 249 -24.72 38.07 29.91
N GLY A 250 -24.65 37.24 28.87
CA GLY A 250 -25.20 35.88 28.94
C GLY A 250 -24.11 35.02 29.53
N GLY A 251 -24.32 34.46 30.72
CA GLY A 251 -23.34 33.66 31.44
C GLY A 251 -22.58 32.75 30.48
N THR A 252 -21.27 32.61 30.71
CA THR A 252 -20.45 31.58 30.10
C THR A 252 -21.32 30.35 29.88
N PHE A 253 -21.74 30.11 28.63
CA PHE A 253 -22.12 28.78 28.20
C PHE A 253 -20.79 28.04 28.18
N GLU A 254 -20.25 27.80 29.40
CA GLU A 254 -19.40 26.68 29.69
C GLU A 254 -20.12 25.53 28.98
N PRO A 255 -19.47 24.86 28.01
CA PRO A 255 -20.06 23.69 27.38
C PRO A 255 -20.59 22.83 28.52
N HIS A 256 -21.91 22.59 28.53
CA HIS A 256 -22.66 22.06 29.67
C HIS A 256 -21.72 21.27 30.60
N GLU A 257 -21.48 21.72 31.84
CA GLU A 257 -20.83 20.86 32.85
C GLU A 257 -21.59 19.52 33.01
N ALA A 258 -22.81 19.45 32.46
CA ALA A 258 -23.66 18.26 32.30
C ALA A 258 -23.62 17.61 30.90
N TYR A 259 -22.60 17.82 30.07
CA TYR A 259 -22.23 16.75 29.15
C TYR A 259 -21.49 15.75 30.01
N GLU A 260 -22.24 14.83 30.61
CA GLU A 260 -21.70 13.57 31.06
C GLU A 260 -21.07 12.92 29.81
N THR A 261 -19.81 13.26 29.55
CA THR A 261 -18.87 12.37 28.89
C THR A 261 -19.08 11.05 29.58
N HIS A 262 -19.49 10.03 28.82
CA HIS A 262 -19.95 8.78 29.39
C HIS A 262 -21.36 8.85 30.01
N VAL A 263 -22.38 9.17 29.22
CA VAL A 263 -23.63 8.44 29.46
C VAL A 263 -23.25 6.98 29.26
N GLU A 264 -23.25 6.19 30.33
CA GLU A 264 -23.33 4.73 30.26
C GLU A 264 -24.54 4.42 29.39
N SER A 265 -24.31 4.37 28.09
CA SER A 265 -25.32 4.09 27.13
C SER A 265 -25.65 2.63 27.35
N GLU A 266 -26.86 2.35 27.83
CA GLU A 266 -27.42 0.99 27.90
C GLU A 266 -27.36 0.29 26.53
N MET A 267 -27.19 1.04 25.44
CA MET A 267 -26.96 0.51 24.11
C MET A 267 -25.58 -0.15 23.98
N PRO A 268 -25.52 -1.46 23.64
CA PRO A 268 -24.26 -2.13 23.38
C PRO A 268 -23.58 -1.52 22.15
N ASP A 269 -22.24 -1.45 22.18
CA ASP A 269 -21.46 -0.92 21.06
C ASP A 269 -21.55 -1.83 19.81
N PHE A 270 -20.92 -1.40 18.72
CA PHE A 270 -20.69 -2.25 17.56
C PHE A 270 -19.82 -3.46 17.91
N THR A 271 -20.20 -4.63 17.37
CA THR A 271 -19.33 -5.80 17.37
C THR A 271 -18.06 -5.53 16.56
N GLU A 272 -16.98 -6.27 16.84
CA GLU A 272 -15.71 -6.12 16.09
C GLU A 272 -15.88 -6.27 14.56
N VAL A 273 -16.79 -7.13 14.12
CA VAL A 273 -17.11 -7.30 12.69
C VAL A 273 -17.83 -6.08 12.12
N GLU A 274 -18.72 -5.45 12.89
CA GLU A 274 -19.40 -4.21 12.48
C GLU A 274 -18.39 -3.05 12.41
N LYS A 275 -17.56 -2.86 13.44
CA LYS A 275 -16.47 -1.86 13.44
C LYS A 275 -15.55 -2.04 12.24
N PHE A 276 -15.10 -3.27 12.00
CA PHE A 276 -14.28 -3.61 10.83
C PHE A 276 -14.94 -3.23 9.51
N ARG A 277 -16.25 -3.51 9.34
CA ARG A 277 -16.98 -3.15 8.11
C ARG A 277 -17.08 -1.63 7.93
N HIS A 278 -17.31 -0.88 9.00
CA HIS A 278 -17.33 0.57 8.97
C HIS A 278 -15.96 1.14 8.57
N GLU A 279 -14.88 0.71 9.22
CA GLU A 279 -13.52 1.13 8.90
C GLU A 279 -13.13 0.77 7.46
N MET A 280 -13.44 -0.45 7.00
CA MET A 280 -13.20 -0.86 5.61
C MET A 280 -13.96 0.00 4.60
N SER A 281 -15.19 0.44 4.92
CA SER A 281 -16.00 1.28 4.03
C SER A 281 -15.52 2.73 3.98
N ILE A 282 -14.99 3.24 5.10
CA ILE A 282 -14.63 4.65 5.27
C ILE A 282 -13.14 4.90 5.02
N LEU A 283 -12.27 4.06 5.56
CA LEU A 283 -10.81 4.18 5.44
C LEU A 283 -10.24 3.27 4.35
N GLY A 284 -10.95 2.23 3.93
CA GLY A 284 -10.44 1.23 2.98
C GLY A 284 -9.54 0.15 3.61
N PHE A 285 -9.29 0.25 4.92
CA PHE A 285 -8.56 -0.70 5.75
C PHE A 285 -9.07 -0.63 7.19
N CYS A 286 -8.66 -1.59 8.02
CA CYS A 286 -8.85 -1.57 9.48
C CYS A 286 -7.47 -1.69 10.13
N VAL A 287 -7.22 -0.88 11.16
CA VAL A 287 -5.94 -0.91 11.88
C VAL A 287 -5.88 -2.11 12.82
N SER A 288 -6.97 -2.45 13.49
CA SER A 288 -7.01 -3.51 14.49
C SER A 288 -7.03 -4.92 13.89
N HIS A 289 -7.70 -5.10 12.76
CA HIS A 289 -7.96 -6.42 12.19
C HIS A 289 -7.71 -6.49 10.69
N HIS A 290 -7.17 -7.61 10.23
CA HIS A 290 -7.18 -8.00 8.83
C HIS A 290 -8.41 -8.86 8.50
N ALA A 291 -8.97 -8.72 7.29
CA ALA A 291 -10.17 -9.46 6.87
C ALA A 291 -10.05 -10.98 7.04
N MET A 292 -8.84 -11.50 6.80
CA MET A 292 -8.56 -12.94 6.86
C MET A 292 -8.54 -13.50 8.29
N GLU A 293 -8.34 -12.66 9.31
CA GLU A 293 -8.36 -13.09 10.72
C GLU A 293 -9.73 -13.69 11.10
N PHE A 294 -10.82 -13.07 10.64
CA PHE A 294 -12.19 -13.58 10.88
C PHE A 294 -12.43 -14.96 10.26
N PHE A 295 -11.71 -15.30 9.19
CA PHE A 295 -11.80 -16.61 8.54
C PHE A 295 -10.75 -17.60 9.04
N ARG A 296 -9.70 -17.13 9.74
CA ARG A 296 -8.51 -17.92 10.08
C ARG A 296 -8.83 -19.22 10.83
N PRO A 297 -9.72 -19.25 11.85
CA PRO A 297 -10.04 -20.50 12.54
C PRO A 297 -10.67 -21.56 11.61
N ALA A 298 -11.53 -21.13 10.69
CA ALA A 298 -12.17 -22.04 9.74
C ALA A 298 -11.20 -22.51 8.64
N LEU A 299 -10.32 -21.60 8.18
CA LEU A 299 -9.28 -21.90 7.19
C LEU A 299 -8.24 -22.88 7.72
N ALA A 300 -7.78 -22.70 8.95
CA ALA A 300 -6.85 -23.60 9.62
C ALA A 300 -7.40 -25.03 9.74
N ARG A 301 -8.67 -25.18 10.15
CA ARG A 301 -9.36 -26.49 10.17
C ARG A 301 -9.45 -27.13 8.78
N GLY A 302 -9.51 -26.32 7.73
CA GLY A 302 -9.51 -26.78 6.34
C GLY A 302 -8.12 -27.08 5.75
N GLY A 303 -7.06 -26.99 6.55
CA GLY A 303 -5.67 -27.17 6.09
C GLY A 303 -5.20 -26.09 5.12
N VAL A 304 -5.76 -24.88 5.21
CA VAL A 304 -5.36 -23.73 4.40
C VAL A 304 -4.20 -23.02 5.09
N LEU A 305 -3.06 -22.96 4.41
CA LEU A 305 -1.83 -22.39 4.91
C LEU A 305 -1.85 -20.86 4.82
N THR A 306 -1.17 -20.24 5.77
CA THR A 306 -0.82 -18.82 5.79
C THR A 306 0.33 -18.51 4.84
N SER A 307 0.50 -17.23 4.49
CA SER A 307 1.66 -16.75 3.73
C SER A 307 3.00 -17.08 4.41
N ARG A 308 3.05 -17.05 5.75
CA ARG A 308 4.24 -17.42 6.53
C ARG A 308 4.57 -18.91 6.42
N GLU A 309 3.57 -19.80 6.50
CA GLU A 309 3.79 -21.24 6.38
C GLU A 309 4.22 -21.64 4.96
N ILE A 310 3.71 -20.95 3.94
CA ILE A 310 4.12 -21.17 2.55
C ILE A 310 5.61 -20.88 2.34
N ALA A 311 6.17 -19.88 3.04
CA ALA A 311 7.60 -19.58 2.98
C ALA A 311 8.49 -20.76 3.43
N GLY A 312 7.98 -21.68 4.25
CA GLY A 312 8.66 -22.92 4.68
C GLY A 312 8.30 -24.17 3.88
N ALA A 313 7.32 -24.12 2.97
CA ALA A 313 6.81 -25.29 2.26
C ALA A 313 7.77 -25.80 1.17
N ARG A 314 7.78 -27.11 0.89
CA ARG A 314 8.72 -27.74 -0.06
C ARG A 314 8.29 -27.49 -1.51
N HIS A 315 9.26 -27.49 -2.43
CA HIS A 315 8.94 -27.45 -3.86
C HIS A 315 8.04 -28.63 -4.26
N GLY A 316 7.03 -28.37 -5.09
CA GLY A 316 6.07 -29.36 -5.57
C GLY A 316 4.97 -29.74 -4.55
N GLN A 317 5.09 -29.33 -3.29
CA GLN A 317 4.11 -29.65 -2.24
C GLN A 317 2.72 -29.11 -2.62
N ALA A 318 1.70 -29.97 -2.52
CA ALA A 318 0.32 -29.56 -2.69
C ALA A 318 -0.14 -28.73 -1.49
N VAL A 319 -0.71 -27.56 -1.76
CA VAL A 319 -1.11 -26.59 -0.73
C VAL A 319 -2.44 -25.94 -1.07
N ARG A 320 -3.12 -25.44 -0.04
CA ARG A 320 -4.28 -24.55 -0.16
C ARG A 320 -3.93 -23.23 0.51
N ILE A 321 -4.20 -22.13 -0.16
CA ILE A 321 -3.98 -20.77 0.35
C ILE A 321 -5.25 -19.95 0.14
N ALA A 322 -5.47 -18.97 1.01
CA ALA A 322 -6.59 -18.04 0.85
C ALA A 322 -6.14 -16.63 1.22
N GLY A 323 -6.72 -15.63 0.55
CA GLY A 323 -6.40 -14.24 0.79
C GLY A 323 -7.22 -13.29 -0.05
N LEU A 324 -7.04 -12.00 0.22
CA LEU A 324 -7.56 -10.92 -0.61
C LEU A 324 -6.76 -10.83 -1.90
N VAL A 325 -7.45 -10.63 -3.02
CA VAL A 325 -6.80 -10.58 -4.34
C VAL A 325 -6.10 -9.24 -4.51
N VAL A 326 -4.80 -9.30 -4.77
CA VAL A 326 -3.96 -8.14 -5.08
C VAL A 326 -3.44 -8.27 -6.51
N ARG A 327 -3.77 -7.26 -7.32
CA ARG A 327 -3.19 -6.98 -8.65
C ARG A 327 -3.09 -8.21 -9.60
N PRO A 328 -4.23 -8.79 -10.02
CA PRO A 328 -4.21 -9.75 -11.12
C PRO A 328 -3.83 -9.05 -12.42
N HIS A 329 -2.79 -9.54 -13.10
CA HIS A 329 -2.32 -8.98 -14.37
C HIS A 329 -1.88 -10.06 -15.36
N ARG A 330 -1.94 -9.70 -16.66
CA ARG A 330 -1.70 -10.59 -17.81
C ARG A 330 -0.60 -10.02 -18.69
N PRO A 331 0.68 -10.24 -18.36
CA PRO A 331 1.78 -9.77 -19.21
C PRO A 331 1.78 -10.54 -20.54
N PRO A 332 2.13 -9.89 -21.66
CA PRO A 332 2.29 -10.57 -22.94
C PRO A 332 3.44 -11.58 -22.85
N THR A 333 3.21 -12.81 -23.33
CA THR A 333 4.24 -13.86 -23.34
C THR A 333 4.71 -14.11 -24.77
N ARG A 334 5.99 -14.46 -24.93
CA ARG A 334 6.57 -14.83 -26.24
C ARG A 334 5.88 -16.04 -26.88
N SER A 335 5.33 -16.93 -26.05
CA SER A 335 4.56 -18.10 -26.49
C SER A 335 3.15 -17.80 -26.96
N GLY A 336 2.64 -16.58 -26.77
CA GLY A 336 1.24 -16.20 -27.01
C GLY A 336 0.25 -16.74 -25.97
N LYS A 337 0.62 -17.79 -25.20
CA LYS A 337 -0.22 -18.35 -24.14
C LYS A 337 -0.49 -17.36 -23.01
N THR A 338 -1.72 -17.35 -22.52
CA THR A 338 -2.11 -16.48 -21.42
C THR A 338 -1.56 -16.99 -20.09
N VAL A 339 -0.84 -16.13 -19.35
CA VAL A 339 -0.43 -16.39 -17.97
C VAL A 339 -0.90 -15.22 -17.11
N VAL A 340 -1.55 -15.52 -15.99
CA VAL A 340 -1.96 -14.51 -15.00
C VAL A 340 -1.05 -14.62 -13.78
N PHE A 341 -0.57 -13.47 -13.33
CA PHE A 341 0.11 -13.33 -12.04
C PHE A 341 -0.79 -12.50 -11.13
N LEU A 342 -0.99 -12.98 -9.90
CA LEU A 342 -1.67 -12.25 -8.84
C LEU A 342 -0.98 -12.56 -7.51
N SER A 343 -1.21 -11.73 -6.51
CA SER A 343 -0.82 -12.02 -5.13
C SER A 343 -2.06 -12.18 -4.27
N LEU A 344 -2.00 -13.09 -3.28
CA LEU A 344 -3.01 -13.19 -2.24
C LEU A 344 -2.47 -12.59 -0.94
N GLU A 345 -3.23 -11.67 -0.36
CA GLU A 345 -2.92 -11.00 0.90
C GLU A 345 -3.66 -11.68 2.05
N ASP A 346 -2.92 -12.12 3.06
CA ASP A 346 -3.43 -12.52 4.36
C ASP A 346 -2.87 -11.61 5.48
N GLU A 347 -3.26 -11.86 6.72
CA GLU A 347 -2.85 -11.06 7.88
C GLU A 347 -1.35 -11.10 8.15
N LEU A 348 -0.62 -12.04 7.53
CA LEU A 348 0.80 -12.23 7.71
C LEU A 348 1.63 -11.79 6.51
N GLY A 349 1.03 -11.45 5.37
CA GLY A 349 1.71 -10.94 4.18
C GLY A 349 1.12 -11.37 2.84
N LEU A 350 1.97 -11.33 1.81
CA LEU A 350 1.60 -11.66 0.44
C LEU A 350 2.11 -13.05 0.04
N THR A 351 1.32 -13.76 -0.76
CA THR A 351 1.73 -15.00 -1.44
C THR A 351 1.49 -14.85 -2.93
N ASP A 352 2.55 -14.96 -3.73
CA ASP A 352 2.45 -14.86 -5.18
C ASP A 352 1.86 -16.14 -5.79
N VAL A 353 0.98 -15.95 -6.76
CA VAL A 353 0.25 -17.02 -7.44
C VAL A 353 0.39 -16.87 -8.95
N THR A 354 0.79 -17.96 -9.60
CA THR A 354 0.83 -18.08 -11.06
C THR A 354 -0.32 -18.95 -11.53
N VAL A 355 -1.10 -18.42 -12.48
CA VAL A 355 -2.22 -19.12 -13.10
C VAL A 355 -1.94 -19.27 -14.58
N PHE A 356 -1.75 -20.51 -15.03
CA PHE A 356 -1.55 -20.83 -16.44
C PHE A 356 -2.87 -20.83 -17.21
N GLU A 357 -2.75 -20.72 -18.54
CA GLU A 357 -3.84 -20.60 -19.50
C GLU A 357 -5.03 -21.54 -19.26
N SER A 358 -4.77 -22.83 -19.07
CA SER A 358 -5.84 -23.83 -18.85
C SER A 358 -6.67 -23.58 -17.59
N ILE A 359 -6.04 -23.04 -16.54
CA ILE A 359 -6.72 -22.68 -15.29
C ILE A 359 -7.39 -21.31 -15.44
N TYR A 360 -6.75 -20.38 -16.15
CA TYR A 360 -7.33 -19.08 -16.45
C TYR A 360 -8.63 -19.18 -17.26
N HIS A 361 -8.69 -20.02 -18.30
CA HIS A 361 -9.92 -20.22 -19.07
C HIS A 361 -11.09 -20.73 -18.22
N LYS A 362 -10.81 -21.50 -17.16
CA LYS A 362 -11.84 -22.03 -16.25
C LYS A 362 -12.28 -21.03 -15.18
N TYR A 363 -11.34 -20.26 -14.64
CA TYR A 363 -11.56 -19.47 -13.43
C TYR A 363 -11.32 -17.96 -13.59
N GLY A 364 -11.07 -17.48 -14.81
CA GLY A 364 -10.75 -16.07 -15.08
C GLY A 364 -11.78 -15.09 -14.50
N ALA A 365 -13.08 -15.41 -14.62
CA ALA A 365 -14.14 -14.60 -14.05
C ALA A 365 -14.05 -14.47 -12.52
N LEU A 366 -13.61 -15.52 -11.81
CA LEU A 366 -13.44 -15.47 -10.36
C LEU A 366 -12.26 -14.58 -9.96
N ILE A 367 -11.17 -14.61 -10.71
CA ILE A 367 -9.95 -13.84 -10.43
C ILE A 367 -10.24 -12.33 -10.45
N TYR A 368 -11.03 -11.86 -11.41
CA TYR A 368 -11.34 -10.43 -11.57
C TYR A 368 -12.66 -10.01 -10.90
N GLY A 369 -13.55 -10.96 -10.59
CA GLY A 369 -14.87 -10.68 -10.00
C GLY A 369 -14.97 -10.90 -8.49
N SER A 370 -13.93 -11.41 -7.83
CA SER A 370 -13.93 -11.70 -6.38
C SER A 370 -12.84 -10.92 -5.66
N SER A 371 -13.18 -10.33 -4.51
CA SER A 371 -12.21 -9.65 -3.64
C SER A 371 -11.33 -10.62 -2.85
N ALA A 372 -11.78 -11.86 -2.64
CA ALA A 372 -11.08 -12.86 -1.87
C ALA A 372 -11.24 -14.26 -2.50
N LEU A 373 -10.13 -15.01 -2.52
CA LEU A 373 -10.06 -16.32 -3.17
C LEU A 373 -9.50 -17.37 -2.22
N LEU A 374 -9.89 -18.61 -2.47
CA LEU A 374 -9.27 -19.83 -1.97
C LEU A 374 -8.67 -20.57 -3.18
N ILE A 375 -7.37 -20.80 -3.16
CA ILE A 375 -6.62 -21.41 -4.25
C ILE A 375 -5.97 -22.69 -3.75
N ALA A 376 -6.22 -23.80 -4.46
CA ALA A 376 -5.45 -25.02 -4.30
C ALA A 376 -4.44 -25.13 -5.44
N GLY A 377 -3.22 -25.53 -5.12
CA GLY A 377 -2.12 -25.52 -6.06
C GLY A 377 -0.92 -26.31 -5.56
N SER A 378 0.22 -26.06 -6.20
CA SER A 378 1.50 -26.60 -5.78
C SER A 378 2.53 -25.50 -5.63
N VAL A 379 3.36 -25.60 -4.59
CA VAL A 379 4.44 -24.66 -4.32
C VAL A 379 5.50 -24.77 -5.42
N SER A 380 5.89 -23.63 -5.98
CA SER A 380 6.99 -23.46 -6.91
C SER A 380 8.08 -22.65 -6.22
N ARG A 381 9.32 -23.12 -6.32
CA ARG A 381 10.49 -22.45 -5.77
C ARG A 381 11.47 -22.20 -6.91
N ARG A 382 11.97 -20.98 -7.02
CA ARG A 382 13.00 -20.58 -7.98
C ARG A 382 13.96 -19.63 -7.27
N GLY A 383 15.15 -20.13 -6.94
CA GLY A 383 16.04 -19.44 -5.99
C GLY A 383 15.33 -19.22 -4.65
N ASP A 384 15.39 -17.99 -4.14
CA ASP A 384 14.71 -17.59 -2.90
C ASP A 384 13.22 -17.27 -3.09
N GLY A 385 12.74 -17.18 -4.33
CA GLY A 385 11.34 -16.89 -4.65
C GLY A 385 10.42 -18.09 -4.40
N VAL A 386 9.36 -17.87 -3.61
CA VAL A 386 8.30 -18.86 -3.36
C VAL A 386 6.99 -18.36 -3.98
N SER A 387 6.39 -19.18 -4.85
CA SER A 387 5.08 -18.90 -5.43
C SER A 387 4.21 -20.16 -5.44
N VAL A 388 2.91 -19.99 -5.68
CA VAL A 388 1.97 -21.11 -5.83
C VAL A 388 1.47 -21.17 -7.26
N ILE A 389 1.62 -22.33 -7.90
CA ILE A 389 1.00 -22.60 -9.20
C ILE A 389 -0.42 -23.08 -8.94
N ALA A 390 -1.40 -22.28 -9.36
CA ALA A 390 -2.81 -22.59 -9.14
C ALA A 390 -3.25 -23.82 -9.95
N ARG A 391 -4.07 -24.67 -9.34
CA ARG A 391 -4.74 -25.82 -9.98
C ARG A 391 -6.26 -25.69 -9.93
N SER A 392 -6.80 -25.11 -8.86
CA SER A 392 -8.23 -24.79 -8.74
C SER A 392 -8.43 -23.52 -7.94
N ILE A 393 -9.41 -22.72 -8.32
CA ILE A 393 -9.72 -21.43 -7.68
C ILE A 393 -11.19 -21.43 -7.27
N GLN A 394 -11.46 -20.94 -6.06
CA GLN A 394 -12.80 -20.80 -5.50
C GLN A 394 -12.94 -19.42 -4.86
N ARG A 395 -14.17 -18.89 -4.83
CA ARG A 395 -14.47 -17.67 -4.09
C ARG A 395 -14.47 -17.96 -2.60
N LEU A 396 -13.75 -17.15 -1.82
CA LEU A 396 -13.77 -17.26 -0.36
C LEU A 396 -15.10 -16.70 0.17
N GLY A 397 -15.76 -17.42 1.09
CA GLY A 397 -16.98 -16.95 1.76
C GLY A 397 -18.32 -17.47 1.21
N ARG A 398 -18.33 -18.32 0.17
CA ARG A 398 -19.55 -19.07 -0.17
C ARG A 398 -19.58 -20.34 0.70
N ARG A 399 -20.61 -20.49 1.55
CA ARG A 399 -20.94 -21.80 2.17
C ARG A 399 -20.96 -22.83 1.04
N GLN A 400 -20.17 -23.89 1.15
CA GLN A 400 -20.33 -25.03 0.24
C GLN A 400 -21.78 -25.48 0.39
N GLY A 401 -22.57 -25.34 -0.68
CA GLY A 401 -23.85 -26.01 -0.75
C GLY A 401 -23.57 -27.49 -0.53
N SER A 402 -24.25 -28.08 0.44
CA SER A 402 -24.32 -29.52 0.59
C SER A 402 -24.60 -30.11 -0.78
N GLN A 403 -23.60 -30.79 -1.38
CA GLN A 403 -23.91 -31.82 -2.35
C GLN A 403 -24.54 -32.95 -1.55
N THR A 404 -25.86 -32.84 -1.35
CA THR A 404 -26.69 -33.96 -0.96
C THR A 404 -26.59 -34.95 -2.11
N ARG A 405 -26.06 -36.13 -1.82
CA ARG A 405 -26.16 -37.31 -2.68
C ARG A 405 -27.61 -37.74 -2.81
#